data_AF-A0AAV3P7F3-F1
#
_entry.id   AF-A0AAV3P7F3-F1
#
_cell.length_a   1.000
_cell.length_b   1.000
_cell.length_c   1.000
_cell.angle_alpha   90.00
_cell.angle_beta   90.00
_cell.angle_gamma   90.00
#
_symmetry.space_group_name_H-M   'P 1'
#
loop_
_entity.id
_entity.type
_entity.pdbx_description
1 polymer ?
#
loop_
_entity_poly.entity_id
_entity_poly.type
_entity_poly.pdbx_seq_one_letter_code
_entity_poly.pdbx_strand_id
1 'polypeptide(L)'
;MFPHDIEAEIQRHVAEQLHKERTMQSSRYNQHSRHQDISKSSEAPPTHHHQRERRNTTPAIPSVVPAAPRAIDPATERLQKELVDIKQMMKALIPATSTRRECKTQMPFPERLDAVPLPKGFILPQFTQYNGTGDPIKHLQGFLAKMTIT
;
A
#
# COMPACT_ATOMS: atom_id res chain seq x y z
N MET A 1 -18.18 -27.88 -0.46
CA MET A 1 -16.97 -27.04 -0.37
C MET A 1 -17.05 -26.06 -1.53
N PHE A 2 -17.44 -24.81 -1.29
CA PHE A 2 -17.54 -23.82 -2.36
C PHE A 2 -16.14 -23.27 -2.64
N PRO A 3 -15.71 -23.18 -3.92
CA PRO A 3 -14.43 -22.58 -4.25
C PRO A 3 -14.46 -21.12 -3.82
N HIS A 4 -13.47 -20.70 -3.03
CA HIS A 4 -13.28 -19.29 -2.73
C HIS A 4 -12.98 -18.55 -4.03
N ASP A 5 -13.92 -17.71 -4.45
CA ASP A 5 -13.75 -16.86 -5.62
C ASP A 5 -12.75 -15.76 -5.27
N ILE A 6 -11.51 -15.95 -5.74
CA ILE A 6 -10.39 -15.03 -5.51
C ILE A 6 -10.71 -13.65 -6.10
N GLU A 7 -11.51 -13.59 -7.15
CA GLU A 7 -11.89 -12.33 -7.78
C GLU A 7 -12.78 -11.49 -6.85
N ALA A 8 -13.72 -12.13 -6.16
CA ALA A 8 -14.58 -11.47 -5.17
C ALA A 8 -13.78 -10.93 -3.97
N GLU A 9 -12.75 -11.64 -3.53
CA GLU A 9 -11.87 -11.21 -2.44
C GLU A 9 -11.03 -9.98 -2.83
N ILE A 10 -10.50 -9.98 -4.06
CA ILE A 10 -9.77 -8.83 -4.61
C ILE A 10 -10.68 -7.61 -4.71
N GLN A 11 -11.90 -7.79 -5.23
CA GLN A 11 -12.86 -6.69 -5.35
C GLN A 11 -13.25 -6.13 -3.98
N ARG A 12 -13.45 -6.99 -2.98
CA ARG A 12 -13.74 -6.56 -1.59
C ARG A 12 -12.59 -5.75 -1.01
N HIS A 13 -11.35 -6.24 -1.17
CA HIS A 13 -10.17 -5.54 -0.64
C HIS A 13 -9.99 -4.15 -1.27
N VAL A 14 -10.19 -4.05 -2.59
CA VAL A 14 -10.12 -2.76 -3.31
C VAL A 14 -11.23 -1.81 -2.82
N ALA A 15 -12.46 -2.30 -2.66
CA ALA A 15 -13.57 -1.48 -2.17
C ALA A 15 -13.33 -0.97 -0.74
N GLU A 16 -12.78 -1.80 0.14
CA GLU A 16 -12.44 -1.41 1.51
C GLU A 16 -11.35 -0.33 1.56
N GLN A 17 -10.32 -0.45 0.70
CA GLN A 17 -9.25 0.55 0.63
C GLN A 17 -9.76 1.89 0.12
N LEU A 18 -10.61 1.90 -0.91
CA LEU A 18 -11.24 3.12 -1.42
C LEU A 18 -12.14 3.78 -0.35
N HIS A 19 -12.85 2.98 0.44
CA HIS A 19 -13.67 3.51 1.54
C HIS A 19 -12.83 4.14 2.65
N LYS A 20 -11.73 3.50 3.04
CA LYS A 20 -10.78 4.04 4.04
C LYS A 20 -10.17 5.36 3.57
N GLU A 21 -9.77 5.44 2.31
CA GLU A 21 -9.20 6.66 1.74
C GLU A 21 -10.24 7.80 1.69
N ARG A 22 -11.47 7.52 1.26
CA ARG A 22 -12.56 8.51 1.24
C ARG A 22 -12.87 9.05 2.64
N THR A 23 -12.92 8.18 3.65
CA THR A 23 -13.17 8.60 5.04
C THR A 23 -12.01 9.44 5.60
N MET A 24 -10.77 9.06 5.29
CA MET A 24 -9.57 9.82 5.69
C MET A 24 -9.50 11.19 5.01
N GLN A 25 -9.81 11.27 3.72
CA GLN A 25 -9.86 12.54 2.99
C GLN A 25 -11.00 13.43 3.49
N SER A 26 -12.17 12.87 3.79
CA SER A 26 -13.30 13.62 4.36
C SER A 26 -12.98 14.17 5.75
N SER A 27 -12.30 13.40 6.59
CA SER A 27 -11.81 13.86 7.90
C SER A 27 -10.80 15.02 7.77
N ARG A 28 -9.86 14.92 6.83
CA ARG A 28 -8.90 16.00 6.53
C ARG A 28 -9.61 17.27 6.07
N TYR A 29 -10.60 17.17 5.18
CA TYR A 29 -11.34 18.34 4.70
C TYR A 29 -12.13 19.04 5.83
N ASN A 30 -12.70 18.25 6.75
CA ASN A 30 -13.48 18.78 7.88
C ASN A 30 -12.61 19.48 8.94
N GLN A 31 -11.33 19.09 9.08
CA GLN A 31 -10.37 19.81 9.95
C GLN A 31 -9.97 21.18 9.37
N HIS A 32 -9.74 21.28 8.05
CA HIS A 32 -9.36 22.56 7.43
C HIS A 32 -10.51 23.58 7.41
N SER A 33 -11.77 23.12 7.45
CA SER A 33 -12.94 24.00 7.53
C SER A 33 -13.17 24.60 8.93
N ARG A 34 -12.65 23.98 10.00
CA ARG A 34 -12.85 24.47 11.39
C ARG A 34 -11.87 25.54 11.85
N HIS A 35 -10.74 25.72 11.13
CA HIS A 35 -9.69 26.65 11.53
C HIS A 35 -9.72 28.01 10.79
N GLN A 36 -10.66 28.25 9.88
CA GLN A 36 -10.74 29.53 9.16
C GLN A 36 -11.68 30.57 9.79
N ASP A 37 -12.49 30.22 10.79
CA ASP A 37 -13.45 31.16 11.41
C ASP A 37 -13.00 31.76 12.74
N ILE A 38 -11.69 31.84 12.99
CA ILE A 38 -11.17 32.45 14.22
C ILE A 38 -10.02 33.40 13.89
N SER A 39 -10.35 34.60 13.39
CA SER A 39 -9.71 35.87 13.75
C SER A 39 -10.16 37.01 12.82
N LYS A 40 -11.16 37.80 13.24
CA LYS A 40 -11.05 39.28 13.38
C LYS A 40 -12.39 39.95 13.75
N SER A 41 -12.28 40.89 14.69
CA SER A 41 -13.17 42.03 15.03
C SER A 41 -14.23 41.86 16.13
N SER A 42 -13.80 42.25 17.33
CA SER A 42 -14.47 43.10 18.34
C SER A 42 -15.72 43.90 17.88
N GLU A 43 -16.86 43.73 18.56
CA GLU A 43 -17.60 44.73 19.39
C GLU A 43 -18.96 44.15 19.91
N ALA A 44 -19.39 44.51 21.13
CA ALA A 44 -20.54 43.94 21.90
C ALA A 44 -21.90 44.67 21.62
N PRO A 45 -23.07 44.40 22.28
CA PRO A 45 -23.53 43.34 23.21
C PRO A 45 -24.87 42.65 22.75
N PRO A 46 -25.55 41.76 23.54
CA PRO A 46 -26.52 40.79 23.03
C PRO A 46 -27.98 41.28 23.08
N THR A 47 -28.78 40.94 22.06
CA THR A 47 -30.25 41.00 22.17
C THR A 47 -30.96 40.00 21.25
N HIS A 48 -31.92 39.31 21.85
CA HIS A 48 -33.12 38.71 21.25
C HIS A 48 -32.99 37.47 20.33
N HIS A 49 -33.10 36.31 20.98
CA HIS A 49 -34.27 35.42 20.86
C HIS A 49 -34.99 35.43 19.50
N HIS A 50 -34.67 34.49 18.60
CA HIS A 50 -35.68 33.89 17.72
C HIS A 50 -35.26 32.49 17.26
N GLN A 51 -35.86 31.52 17.95
CA GLN A 51 -36.10 30.17 17.50
C GLN A 51 -36.80 30.20 16.12
N ARG A 52 -36.14 29.69 15.06
CA ARG A 52 -36.81 29.47 13.77
C ARG A 52 -36.57 28.05 13.27
N GLU A 53 -37.54 27.22 13.62
CA GLU A 53 -38.14 26.13 12.85
C GLU A 53 -37.24 25.34 11.89
N ARG A 54 -36.95 24.12 12.31
CA ARG A 54 -36.63 22.99 11.42
C ARG A 54 -37.77 22.79 10.42
N ARG A 55 -37.53 23.12 9.15
CA ARG A 55 -38.30 22.54 8.04
C ARG A 55 -37.45 21.48 7.37
N ASN A 56 -37.84 20.23 7.57
CA ASN A 56 -37.39 19.11 6.75
C ASN A 56 -37.91 19.32 5.32
N THR A 57 -37.08 19.90 4.46
CA THR A 57 -37.31 19.90 3.01
C THR A 57 -36.41 18.86 2.38
N THR A 58 -36.99 17.67 2.17
CA THR A 58 -36.47 16.67 1.22
C THR A 58 -36.24 17.34 -0.14
N PRO A 59 -35.02 17.39 -0.69
CA PRO A 59 -34.84 17.80 -2.07
C PRO A 59 -35.38 16.68 -2.96
N ALA A 60 -36.35 17.02 -3.80
CA ALA A 60 -36.87 16.15 -4.85
C ALA A 60 -35.73 15.62 -5.71
N ILE A 61 -35.71 14.31 -5.96
CA ILE A 61 -34.83 13.67 -6.93
C ILE A 61 -35.42 13.96 -8.32
N PRO A 62 -34.77 14.73 -9.22
CA PRO A 62 -35.17 14.76 -10.61
C PRO A 62 -34.77 13.44 -11.28
N SER A 63 -35.79 12.79 -11.84
CA SER A 63 -35.74 11.52 -12.58
C SER A 63 -35.17 11.71 -14.00
N VAL A 64 -34.15 10.89 -14.31
CA VAL A 64 -33.73 10.33 -15.62
C VAL A 64 -33.22 11.28 -16.72
N VAL A 65 -31.91 11.16 -17.00
CA VAL A 65 -31.37 11.09 -18.38
C VAL A 65 -30.25 10.02 -18.38
N PRO A 66 -30.29 8.97 -19.22
CA PRO A 66 -29.11 8.14 -19.43
C PRO A 66 -28.11 8.96 -20.26
N ALA A 67 -27.02 9.38 -19.63
CA ALA A 67 -25.92 10.05 -20.34
C ALA A 67 -25.39 9.09 -21.41
N ALA A 68 -25.40 9.55 -22.66
CA ALA A 68 -24.74 8.90 -23.79
C ALA A 68 -23.29 8.49 -23.40
N PRO A 69 -22.72 7.41 -23.99
CA PRO A 69 -21.35 7.01 -23.73
C PRO A 69 -20.44 8.21 -24.00
N ARG A 70 -19.83 8.74 -22.94
CA ARG A 70 -18.88 9.84 -23.08
C ARG A 70 -17.77 9.36 -24.00
N ALA A 71 -17.51 10.12 -25.06
CA ALA A 71 -16.37 9.89 -25.94
C ALA A 71 -15.12 9.73 -25.07
N ILE A 72 -14.40 8.63 -25.26
CA ILE A 72 -13.17 8.31 -24.54
C ILE A 72 -12.22 9.49 -24.79
N ASP A 73 -11.79 10.16 -23.73
CA ASP A 73 -10.83 11.27 -23.82
C ASP A 73 -9.58 10.76 -24.57
N PRO A 74 -9.06 11.45 -25.60
CA PRO A 74 -7.83 11.03 -26.29
C PRO A 74 -6.65 10.80 -25.31
N ALA A 75 -6.64 11.44 -24.13
CA ALA A 75 -5.68 11.14 -23.08
C ALA A 75 -5.88 9.74 -22.46
N THR A 76 -7.12 9.31 -22.28
CA THR A 76 -7.44 7.95 -21.79
C THR A 76 -7.14 6.86 -22.81
N GLU A 77 -7.29 7.14 -24.11
CA GLU A 77 -6.89 6.21 -25.18
C GLU A 77 -5.37 6.02 -25.22
N ARG A 78 -4.61 7.12 -25.09
CA ARG A 78 -3.13 7.07 -25.01
C ARG A 78 -2.65 6.25 -23.83
N LEU A 79 -3.25 6.45 -22.66
CA LEU A 79 -2.90 5.71 -21.45
C LEU A 79 -3.25 4.22 -21.57
N GLN A 80 -4.41 3.89 -22.16
CA GLN A 80 -4.77 2.49 -22.41
C GLN A 80 -3.78 1.82 -23.36
N LYS A 81 -3.35 2.52 -24.41
CA LYS A 81 -2.31 2.03 -25.32
C LYS A 81 -0.99 1.80 -24.58
N GLU A 82 -0.57 2.74 -23.75
CA GLU A 82 0.67 2.62 -22.96
C GLU A 82 0.62 1.40 -22.03
N LEU A 83 -0.50 1.16 -21.35
CA LEU A 83 -0.68 -0.01 -20.47
C LEU A 83 -0.63 -1.33 -21.24
N VAL A 84 -1.20 -1.37 -22.45
CA VAL A 84 -1.14 -2.55 -23.32
C VAL A 84 0.30 -2.82 -23.78
N ASP A 85 1.03 -1.77 -24.17
CA ASP A 85 2.43 -1.86 -24.60
C ASP A 85 3.33 -2.33 -23.43
N ILE A 86 3.14 -1.78 -22.22
CA ILE A 86 3.85 -2.21 -21.00
C ILE A 86 3.54 -3.68 -20.67
N LYS A 87 2.27 -4.10 -20.75
CA LYS A 87 1.86 -5.49 -20.49
C LYS A 87 2.50 -6.45 -21.50
N GLN A 88 2.60 -6.05 -22.77
CA GLN A 88 3.24 -6.85 -23.81
C GLN A 88 4.75 -6.94 -23.60
N MET A 89 5.41 -5.82 -23.25
CA MET A 89 6.83 -5.79 -22.93
C MET A 89 7.17 -6.68 -21.74
N MET A 90 6.39 -6.61 -20.65
CA MET A 90 6.59 -7.48 -19.49
C MET A 90 6.42 -8.97 -19.85
N LYS A 91 5.41 -9.32 -20.65
CA LYS A 91 5.21 -10.70 -21.13
C LYS A 91 6.38 -11.23 -21.96
N ALA A 92 7.06 -10.37 -22.72
CA ALA A 92 8.24 -10.73 -23.51
C ALA A 92 9.53 -10.80 -22.66
N LEU A 93 9.62 -10.00 -21.59
CA LEU A 93 10.79 -9.94 -20.72
C LEU A 93 10.83 -11.09 -19.70
N ILE A 94 9.68 -11.63 -19.28
CA ILE A 94 9.61 -12.72 -18.28
C ILE A 94 10.33 -14.01 -18.77
N PRO A 95 10.19 -14.48 -20.02
CA PRO A 95 11.01 -15.59 -20.53
C PRO A 95 12.47 -15.19 -20.83
N ALA A 96 12.71 -13.96 -21.31
CA ALA A 96 14.04 -13.49 -21.73
C ALA A 96 14.99 -13.16 -20.56
N THR A 97 14.45 -12.84 -19.38
CA THR A 97 15.20 -12.61 -18.14
C THR A 97 15.09 -13.77 -17.15
N SER A 98 14.35 -14.83 -17.51
CA SER A 98 14.42 -16.14 -16.86
C SER A 98 15.62 -16.97 -17.33
N THR A 99 16.70 -16.31 -17.77
CA THR A 99 17.99 -16.72 -17.25
C THR A 99 18.18 -15.88 -16.01
N ARG A 100 17.83 -16.45 -14.84
CA ARG A 100 18.52 -16.11 -13.60
C ARG A 100 19.96 -15.95 -14.04
N ARG A 101 20.47 -14.70 -14.09
CA ARG A 101 21.91 -14.52 -14.23
C ARG A 101 22.39 -15.24 -13.01
N GLU A 102 22.83 -16.48 -13.21
CA GLU A 102 23.62 -17.17 -12.23
C GLU A 102 24.79 -16.22 -12.10
N CYS A 103 24.71 -15.35 -11.10
CA CYS A 103 25.88 -14.72 -10.54
C CYS A 103 26.70 -15.93 -10.10
N LYS A 104 27.47 -16.47 -11.05
CA LYS A 104 28.58 -17.36 -10.83
C LYS A 104 29.59 -16.45 -10.18
N THR A 105 29.33 -16.13 -8.92
CA THR A 105 30.29 -15.49 -8.04
C THR A 105 31.42 -16.49 -8.00
N GLN A 106 32.43 -16.29 -8.84
CA GLN A 106 33.64 -17.06 -8.81
C GLN A 106 34.17 -16.88 -7.39
N MET A 107 34.21 -17.97 -6.61
CA MET A 107 34.68 -17.88 -5.24
C MET A 107 36.06 -17.23 -5.26
N PRO A 108 36.31 -16.21 -4.41
CA PRO A 108 37.57 -15.48 -4.41
C PRO A 108 38.75 -16.35 -3.95
N PHE A 109 38.46 -17.57 -3.51
CA PHE A 109 39.41 -18.58 -3.08
C PHE A 109 39.31 -19.84 -3.96
N PRO A 110 40.44 -20.56 -4.13
CA PRO A 110 40.44 -21.82 -4.85
C PRO A 110 39.67 -22.91 -4.10
N GLU A 111 39.02 -23.80 -4.84
CA GLU A 111 38.13 -24.87 -4.35
C GLU A 111 38.80 -25.78 -3.31
N ARG A 112 40.14 -25.97 -3.38
CA ARG A 112 40.91 -26.72 -2.38
C ARG A 112 40.78 -26.18 -0.95
N LEU A 113 40.46 -24.90 -0.78
CA LEU A 113 40.24 -24.30 0.54
C LEU A 113 38.87 -24.67 1.12
N ASP A 114 37.90 -25.01 0.28
CA ASP A 114 36.57 -25.48 0.69
C ASP A 114 36.62 -26.92 1.24
N ALA A 115 37.60 -27.71 0.79
CA ALA A 115 37.85 -29.07 1.27
C ALA A 115 38.56 -29.11 2.64
N VAL A 116 38.96 -27.97 3.21
CA VAL A 116 39.62 -27.92 4.52
C VAL A 116 38.57 -28.14 5.61
N PRO A 117 38.70 -29.20 6.43
CA PRO A 117 37.73 -29.47 7.48
C PRO A 117 37.75 -28.36 8.53
N LEU A 118 36.61 -28.13 9.16
CA LEU A 118 36.51 -27.20 10.28
C LEU A 118 37.44 -27.65 11.43
N PRO A 119 37.99 -26.71 12.22
CA PRO A 119 38.84 -27.05 13.35
C PRO A 119 38.18 -28.02 14.32
N LYS A 120 38.97 -28.90 14.94
CA LYS A 120 38.47 -29.88 15.91
C LYS A 120 37.78 -29.17 17.08
N GLY A 121 36.52 -29.51 17.34
CA GLY A 121 35.71 -28.89 18.39
C GLY A 121 35.01 -27.60 17.97
N PHE A 122 35.14 -27.17 16.71
CA PHE A 122 34.33 -26.08 16.19
C PHE A 122 32.86 -26.50 16.13
N ILE A 123 31.99 -25.69 16.75
CA ILE A 123 30.55 -25.90 16.76
C ILE A 123 29.93 -24.76 15.95
N LEU A 124 29.12 -25.09 14.95
CA LEU A 124 28.35 -24.08 14.23
C LEU A 124 27.40 -23.38 15.21
N PRO A 125 27.45 -22.05 15.30
CA PRO A 125 26.52 -21.33 16.17
C PRO A 125 25.09 -21.56 15.68
N GLN A 126 24.24 -22.02 16.59
CA GLN A 126 22.83 -22.27 16.31
C GLN A 126 22.03 -20.99 16.50
N PHE A 127 21.57 -20.42 15.38
CA PHE A 127 20.65 -19.30 15.38
C PHE A 127 19.24 -19.79 15.07
N THR A 128 18.28 -19.27 15.81
CA THR A 128 16.87 -19.41 15.45
C THR A 128 16.68 -18.73 14.10
N GLN A 129 16.04 -19.39 13.14
CA GLN A 129 15.66 -18.75 11.88
C GLN A 129 14.47 -17.81 12.09
N TYR A 130 14.41 -16.72 11.33
CA TYR A 130 13.25 -15.84 11.36
C TYR A 130 12.07 -16.48 10.61
N ASN A 131 10.97 -16.71 11.31
CA ASN A 131 9.78 -17.36 10.77
C ASN A 131 8.75 -16.37 10.20
N GLY A 132 9.04 -15.07 10.18
CA GLY A 132 8.15 -14.03 9.65
C GLY A 132 7.01 -13.58 10.58
N THR A 133 6.83 -14.22 11.74
CA THR A 133 5.73 -13.89 12.67
C THR A 133 6.17 -13.17 13.94
N GLY A 134 7.47 -13.21 14.26
CA GLY A 134 8.06 -12.50 15.39
C GLY A 134 8.38 -11.03 15.10
N ASP A 135 8.88 -10.31 16.12
CA ASP A 135 9.41 -8.95 15.95
C ASP A 135 10.77 -9.00 15.23
N PRO A 136 10.90 -8.43 14.01
CA PRO A 136 12.13 -8.50 13.23
C PRO A 136 13.29 -7.76 13.90
N ILE A 137 13.02 -6.70 14.66
CA ILE A 137 14.06 -5.92 15.34
C ILE A 137 14.65 -6.72 16.50
N LYS A 138 13.80 -7.37 17.30
CA LYS A 138 14.26 -8.25 18.39
C LYS A 138 15.03 -9.46 17.86
N HIS A 139 14.58 -10.04 16.75
CA HIS A 139 15.29 -11.13 16.10
C HIS A 139 16.71 -10.71 15.68
N LEU A 140 16.84 -9.53 15.07
CA LEU A 140 18.13 -8.99 14.66
C LEU A 140 19.03 -8.68 15.87
N GLN A 141 18.49 -8.07 16.93
CA GLN A 141 19.23 -7.80 18.17
C GLN A 141 19.78 -9.09 18.78
N GLY A 142 18.96 -10.14 18.85
CA GLY A 142 19.38 -11.45 19.36
C GLY A 142 20.48 -12.09 18.51
N PHE A 143 20.41 -11.93 17.19
CA PHE A 143 21.48 -12.37 16.29
C PHE A 143 22.79 -11.61 16.55
N LEU A 144 22.75 -10.27 16.61
CA LEU A 144 23.93 -9.44 16.84
C LEU A 144 24.60 -9.73 18.19
N ALA A 145 23.81 -9.90 19.25
CA ALA A 145 24.32 -10.26 20.56
C ALA A 145 25.08 -11.60 20.55
N LYS A 146 24.61 -12.58 19.77
CA LYS A 146 25.28 -13.88 19.62
C LYS A 146 26.50 -13.84 18.70
N MET A 147 26.59 -12.86 17.81
CA MET A 147 27.69 -12.70 16.84
C MET A 147 28.82 -11.77 17.32
N THR A 148 28.58 -10.99 18.37
CA THR A 148 29.60 -10.09 18.92
C THR A 148 30.60 -10.90 19.74
N ILE A 149 31.85 -10.94 19.29
CA ILE A 149 32.97 -11.51 20.04
C ILE A 149 33.44 -10.43 21.01
N THR A 150 33.38 -10.72 22.32
CA THR A 150 33.86 -9.83 23.39
C THR A 150 35.20 -10.31 23.89
#